data_AF-A0A660VBW5-F1
#
_entry.id   AF-A0A660VBW5-F1
#
_cell.length_a   1.000
_cell.length_b   1.000
_cell.length_c   1.000
_cell.angle_alpha   90.00
_cell.angle_beta   90.00
_cell.angle_gamma   90.00
#
_symmetry.space_group_name_H-M   'P 1'
#
loop_
_entity.id
_entity.type
_entity.pdbx_description
1 polymer ?
#
loop_
_entity_poly.entity_id
_entity_poly.type
_entity_poly.pdbx_seq_one_letter_code
_entity_poly.pdbx_strand_id
1 'polypeptide(L)'
;MAAFQRPERGKMMRFVAMGVAVLSIALMGLSVISASKEAEAAEKRLRRARRQFHAVILRRFQLDSVQRQLILLARRFGSETDFPSILHFLTTTAHACGLHIKSLKRCHQQPPPAAKTKQPSAAVLVRVPVVIQLSGRFHRIADFLGDSTNAHFIFQIKKLDIASDQDHHPNVVVSIYGDIVFIREMQ
;
A
#
# COMPACT_ATOMS: atom_id res chain seq x y z
N MET A 1 -33.81 0.86 -97.35
CA MET A 1 -33.24 -0.04 -96.32
C MET A 1 -32.46 0.79 -95.32
N ALA A 2 -32.93 0.86 -94.07
CA ALA A 2 -32.13 1.12 -92.86
C ALA A 2 -33.08 1.03 -91.65
N ALA A 3 -33.15 -0.14 -91.01
CA ALA A 3 -33.93 -0.32 -89.80
C ALA A 3 -33.13 0.24 -88.60
N PHE A 4 -33.56 1.40 -88.09
CA PHE A 4 -33.03 1.95 -86.84
C PHE A 4 -33.62 1.13 -85.67
N GLN A 5 -32.84 0.18 -85.15
CA GLN A 5 -33.14 -0.51 -83.91
C GLN A 5 -33.13 0.50 -82.76
N ARG A 6 -34.31 0.84 -82.24
CA ARG A 6 -34.43 1.59 -80.98
C ARG A 6 -33.95 0.69 -79.84
N PRO A 7 -32.99 1.12 -79.01
CA PRO A 7 -32.49 0.29 -77.92
C PRO A 7 -33.61 0.09 -76.90
N GLU A 8 -33.81 -1.16 -76.49
CA GLU A 8 -34.82 -1.56 -75.52
C GLU A 8 -34.61 -0.86 -74.17
N ARG A 9 -35.31 0.26 -73.96
CA ARG A 9 -35.30 1.05 -72.71
C ARG A 9 -35.57 0.19 -71.46
N GLY A 10 -36.32 -0.90 -71.60
CA GLY A 10 -36.62 -1.84 -70.51
C GLY A 10 -35.42 -2.65 -70.02
N LYS A 11 -34.45 -2.98 -70.89
CA LYS A 11 -33.21 -3.67 -70.49
C LYS A 11 -32.29 -2.72 -69.74
N MET A 12 -32.15 -1.48 -70.22
CA MET A 12 -31.27 -0.47 -69.63
C MET A 12 -31.74 -0.04 -68.22
N MET A 13 -33.05 0.12 -68.00
CA MET A 13 -33.59 0.39 -66.66
C MET A 13 -33.37 -0.74 -65.66
N ARG A 14 -33.43 -2.01 -66.10
CA ARG A 14 -33.18 -3.17 -65.21
C ARG A 14 -31.72 -3.22 -64.75
N PHE A 15 -30.76 -2.92 -65.62
CA PHE A 15 -29.35 -2.86 -65.24
C PHE A 15 -29.05 -1.72 -64.26
N VAL A 16 -29.65 -0.55 -64.46
CA VAL A 16 -29.50 0.58 -63.53
C VAL A 16 -30.13 0.26 -62.16
N ALA A 17 -31.34 -0.29 -62.14
CA ALA A 17 -32.00 -0.69 -60.90
C ALA A 17 -31.21 -1.77 -60.14
N MET A 18 -30.64 -2.75 -60.85
CA MET A 18 -29.80 -3.78 -60.26
C MET A 18 -28.49 -3.21 -59.72
N GLY A 19 -27.86 -2.26 -60.42
CA GLY A 19 -26.68 -1.54 -59.95
C GLY A 19 -26.93 -0.73 -58.68
N VAL A 20 -28.06 -0.03 -58.59
CA VAL A 20 -28.45 0.75 -57.40
C VAL A 20 -28.77 -0.18 -56.22
N ALA A 21 -29.42 -1.32 -56.46
CA ALA A 21 -29.71 -2.31 -55.43
C ALA A 21 -28.43 -2.91 -54.83
N VAL A 22 -27.46 -3.29 -55.67
CA VAL A 22 -26.16 -3.82 -55.22
C VAL A 22 -25.38 -2.77 -54.45
N LEU A 23 -25.38 -1.52 -54.90
CA LEU A 23 -24.71 -0.41 -54.20
C LEU A 23 -25.35 -0.15 -52.82
N SER A 24 -26.67 -0.23 -52.72
CA SER A 24 -27.40 -0.04 -51.45
C SER A 24 -27.10 -1.14 -50.44
N ILE A 25 -27.03 -2.40 -50.90
CA ILE A 25 -26.66 -3.55 -50.06
C ILE A 25 -25.19 -3.45 -49.62
N ALA A 26 -24.30 -3.04 -50.52
CA ALA A 26 -22.88 -2.84 -50.20
C ALA A 26 -22.68 -1.74 -49.15
N LEU A 27 -23.39 -0.61 -49.27
CA LEU A 27 -23.34 0.48 -48.30
C LEU A 27 -23.92 0.08 -46.94
N MET A 28 -25.04 -0.66 -46.92
CA MET A 28 -25.57 -1.21 -45.68
C MET A 28 -24.59 -2.19 -45.03
N GLY A 29 -23.99 -3.11 -45.79
CA GLY A 29 -23.00 -4.06 -45.28
C GLY A 29 -21.78 -3.36 -44.66
N LEU A 30 -21.26 -2.33 -45.31
CA LEU A 30 -20.14 -1.52 -44.79
C LEU A 30 -20.51 -0.78 -43.49
N SER A 31 -21.72 -0.21 -43.41
CA SER A 31 -22.18 0.48 -42.21
C SER A 31 -22.32 -0.44 -40.99
N VAL A 32 -22.82 -1.66 -41.19
CA VAL A 32 -22.97 -2.67 -40.12
C VAL A 32 -21.60 -3.16 -39.64
N ILE A 33 -20.65 -3.38 -40.56
CA ILE A 33 -19.29 -3.79 -40.20
C ILE A 33 -18.58 -2.69 -39.41
N SER A 34 -18.76 -1.42 -39.81
CA SER A 34 -18.18 -0.28 -39.08
C SER A 34 -18.79 -0.14 -37.69
N ALA A 35 -20.12 -0.20 -37.58
CA ALA A 35 -20.83 -0.12 -36.30
C ALA A 35 -20.46 -1.29 -35.37
N SER A 36 -20.29 -2.50 -35.91
CA SER A 36 -19.84 -3.67 -35.16
C SER A 36 -18.42 -3.50 -34.62
N LYS A 37 -17.50 -2.96 -35.43
CA LYS A 37 -16.12 -2.68 -34.98
C LYS A 37 -16.07 -1.59 -33.90
N GLU A 38 -16.90 -0.56 -34.03
CA GLU A 38 -17.02 0.50 -33.02
C GLU A 38 -17.64 -0.02 -31.71
N ALA A 39 -18.66 -0.88 -31.79
CA ALA A 39 -19.27 -1.54 -30.63
C ALA A 39 -18.28 -2.46 -29.91
N GLU A 40 -17.49 -3.25 -30.64
CA GLU A 40 -16.45 -4.08 -30.04
C GLU A 40 -15.31 -3.25 -29.41
N ALA A 41 -14.93 -2.14 -30.04
CA ALA A 41 -13.94 -1.23 -29.49
C ALA A 41 -14.44 -0.55 -28.20
N ALA A 42 -15.72 -0.16 -28.16
CA ALA A 42 -16.37 0.39 -26.99
C ALA A 42 -16.49 -0.65 -25.86
N GLU A 43 -16.87 -1.90 -26.16
CA GLU A 43 -16.89 -2.98 -25.17
C GLU A 43 -15.49 -3.29 -24.62
N LYS A 44 -14.46 -3.34 -25.46
CA LYS A 44 -13.07 -3.57 -25.01
C LYS A 44 -12.59 -2.43 -24.12
N ARG A 45 -12.96 -1.18 -24.41
CA ARG A 45 -12.67 -0.01 -23.56
C ARG A 45 -13.42 -0.10 -22.23
N LEU A 46 -14.70 -0.47 -22.22
CA LEU A 46 -15.50 -0.66 -21.01
C LEU A 46 -14.99 -1.82 -20.16
N ARG A 47 -14.58 -2.94 -20.76
CA ARG A 47 -13.99 -4.08 -20.03
C ARG A 47 -12.65 -3.70 -19.40
N ARG A 48 -11.80 -2.94 -20.10
CA ARG A 48 -10.55 -2.40 -19.54
C ARG A 48 -10.81 -1.41 -18.41
N ALA A 49 -11.73 -0.47 -18.60
CA ALA A 49 -12.14 0.49 -17.59
C ALA A 49 -12.73 -0.19 -16.35
N ARG A 50 -13.59 -1.21 -16.52
CA ARG A 50 -14.15 -2.00 -15.42
C ARG A 50 -13.10 -2.77 -14.63
N ARG A 51 -12.10 -3.35 -15.31
CA ARG A 51 -10.95 -4.01 -14.64
C ARG A 51 -10.10 -3.02 -13.86
N GLN A 52 -9.80 -1.86 -14.45
CA GLN A 52 -9.07 -0.79 -13.78
C GLN A 52 -9.85 -0.24 -12.58
N PHE A 53 -11.16 -0.02 -12.73
CA PHE A 53 -12.05 0.46 -11.68
C PHE A 53 -12.14 -0.55 -10.53
N HIS A 54 -12.34 -1.84 -10.82
CA HIS A 54 -12.31 -2.89 -9.79
C HIS A 54 -10.95 -2.99 -9.09
N ALA A 55 -9.83 -2.96 -9.81
CA ALA A 55 -8.51 -3.06 -9.19
C ALA A 55 -8.19 -1.85 -8.29
N VAL A 56 -8.53 -0.64 -8.72
CA VAL A 56 -8.28 0.60 -7.96
C VAL A 56 -9.20 0.69 -6.75
N ILE A 57 -10.49 0.34 -6.91
CA ILE A 57 -11.46 0.38 -5.83
C ILE A 57 -11.18 -0.72 -4.82
N LEU A 58 -10.94 -1.97 -5.25
CA LEU A 58 -10.59 -3.05 -4.32
C LEU A 58 -9.32 -2.72 -3.53
N ARG A 59 -8.30 -2.12 -4.17
CA ARG A 59 -7.12 -1.64 -3.43
C ARG A 59 -7.47 -0.55 -2.42
N ARG A 60 -8.31 0.43 -2.78
CA ARG A 60 -8.75 1.49 -1.85
C ARG A 60 -9.55 0.92 -0.68
N PHE A 61 -10.54 0.09 -0.93
CA PHE A 61 -11.35 -0.54 0.11
C PHE A 61 -10.55 -1.50 0.99
N GLN A 62 -9.60 -2.24 0.43
CA GLN A 62 -8.69 -3.08 1.22
C GLN A 62 -7.80 -2.23 2.13
N LEU A 63 -7.20 -1.16 1.61
CA LEU A 63 -6.39 -0.24 2.42
C LEU A 63 -7.21 0.44 3.51
N ASP A 64 -8.41 0.91 3.20
CA ASP A 64 -9.32 1.50 4.19
C ASP A 64 -9.75 0.49 5.27
N SER A 65 -9.97 -0.78 4.89
CA SER A 65 -10.32 -1.83 5.85
C SER A 65 -9.15 -2.19 6.76
N VAL A 66 -7.93 -2.29 6.21
CA VAL A 66 -6.70 -2.55 6.97
C VAL A 66 -6.42 -1.38 7.90
N GLN A 67 -6.61 -0.15 7.43
CA GLN A 67 -6.46 1.05 8.24
C GLN A 67 -7.50 1.10 9.37
N ARG A 68 -8.77 0.76 9.12
CA ARG A 68 -9.80 0.65 10.17
C ARG A 68 -9.50 -0.45 11.19
N GLN A 69 -9.01 -1.61 10.74
CA GLN A 69 -8.58 -2.68 11.63
C GLN A 69 -7.38 -2.26 12.48
N LEU A 70 -6.40 -1.55 11.89
CA LEU A 70 -5.29 -0.95 12.62
C LEU A 70 -5.78 0.10 13.64
N ILE A 71 -6.79 0.91 13.30
CA ILE A 71 -7.42 1.88 14.22
C ILE A 71 -8.19 1.19 15.35
N LEU A 72 -8.82 0.03 15.11
CA LEU A 72 -9.49 -0.71 16.18
C LEU A 72 -8.48 -1.41 17.09
N LEU A 73 -7.38 -1.93 16.52
CA LEU A 73 -6.27 -2.51 17.28
C LEU A 73 -5.54 -1.44 18.08
N ALA A 74 -5.34 -0.25 17.51
CA ALA A 74 -4.77 0.92 18.16
C ALA A 74 -5.35 1.23 19.54
N ARG A 75 -6.68 1.19 19.67
CA ARG A 75 -7.38 1.45 20.93
C ARG A 75 -6.92 0.53 22.06
N ARG A 76 -6.36 -0.64 21.74
CA ARG A 76 -5.83 -1.60 22.72
C ARG A 76 -4.35 -1.40 23.07
N PHE A 77 -3.58 -0.65 22.28
CA PHE A 77 -2.10 -0.58 22.42
C PHE A 77 -1.59 0.74 23.05
N GLY A 78 -2.49 1.58 23.56
CA GLY A 78 -2.13 2.76 24.36
C GLY A 78 -1.97 4.05 23.55
N SER A 79 -2.04 5.16 24.29
CA SER A 79 -1.93 6.55 23.82
C SER A 79 -0.50 7.08 24.03
N GLU A 80 -0.14 8.18 23.36
CA GLU A 80 1.15 8.87 23.61
C GLU A 80 1.31 9.28 25.09
N THR A 81 0.20 9.49 25.81
CA THR A 81 0.19 9.74 27.27
C THR A 81 0.77 8.59 28.08
N ASP A 82 0.77 7.38 27.53
CA ASP A 82 1.23 6.16 28.21
C ASP A 82 2.73 5.92 28.00
N PHE A 83 3.40 6.83 27.27
CA PHE A 83 4.84 6.74 27.04
C PHE A 83 5.68 6.64 28.33
N PRO A 84 5.42 7.41 29.42
CA PRO A 84 6.14 7.24 30.68
C PRO A 84 5.95 5.85 31.30
N SER A 85 4.74 5.28 31.24
CA SER A 85 4.49 3.91 31.71
C SER A 85 5.20 2.86 30.85
N ILE A 86 5.34 3.10 29.55
CA ILE A 86 6.10 2.21 28.66
C ILE A 86 7.59 2.27 28.98
N LEU A 87 8.15 3.46 29.21
CA LEU A 87 9.53 3.59 29.67
C LEU A 87 9.74 2.90 31.02
N HIS A 88 8.81 3.09 31.96
CA HIS A 88 8.85 2.40 33.25
C HIS A 88 8.83 0.88 33.07
N PHE A 89 7.93 0.35 32.24
CA PHE A 89 7.90 -1.07 31.90
C PHE A 89 9.24 -1.57 31.36
N LEU A 90 9.81 -0.89 30.36
CA LEU A 90 11.11 -1.25 29.79
C LEU A 90 12.22 -1.23 30.86
N THR A 91 12.18 -0.27 31.77
CA THR A 91 13.16 -0.23 32.88
C THR A 91 12.99 -1.40 33.84
N THR A 92 11.74 -1.71 34.25
CA THR A 92 11.47 -2.82 35.16
C THR A 92 11.82 -4.17 34.54
N THR A 93 11.54 -4.35 33.25
CA THR A 93 11.87 -5.58 32.52
C THR A 93 13.38 -5.74 32.39
N ALA A 94 14.12 -4.67 32.04
CA ALA A 94 15.57 -4.73 31.99
C ALA A 94 16.19 -5.09 33.35
N HIS A 95 15.67 -4.52 34.44
CA HIS A 95 16.11 -4.88 35.79
C HIS A 95 15.74 -6.31 36.17
N ALA A 96 14.56 -6.80 35.82
CA ALA A 96 14.13 -8.17 36.06
C ALA A 96 15.02 -9.19 35.32
N CYS A 97 15.43 -8.87 34.08
CA CYS A 97 16.41 -9.66 33.33
C CYS A 97 17.84 -9.52 33.87
N GLY A 98 18.08 -8.69 34.90
CA GLY A 98 19.40 -8.45 35.47
C GLY A 98 20.35 -7.72 34.52
N LEU A 99 19.81 -6.77 33.73
CA LEU A 99 20.54 -5.87 32.86
C LEU A 99 20.72 -4.49 33.52
N HIS A 100 21.81 -3.81 33.16
CA HIS A 100 22.08 -2.44 33.56
C HIS A 100 21.70 -1.48 32.44
N ILE A 101 20.84 -0.52 32.73
CA ILE A 101 20.43 0.52 31.78
C ILE A 101 21.46 1.64 31.82
N LYS A 102 22.24 1.79 30.76
CA LYS A 102 23.23 2.89 30.62
C LYS A 102 22.56 4.18 30.17
N SER A 103 21.54 4.10 29.31
CA SER A 103 20.80 5.26 28.82
C SER A 103 19.44 4.84 28.27
N LEU A 104 18.38 5.57 28.65
CA LEU A 104 17.06 5.44 28.05
C LEU A 104 16.58 6.84 27.68
N LYS A 105 16.64 7.18 26.39
CA LYS A 105 16.34 8.54 25.93
C LYS A 105 15.25 8.51 24.87
N ARG A 106 14.22 9.33 25.07
CA ARG A 106 13.34 9.79 23.99
C ARG A 106 14.18 10.69 23.09
N CYS A 107 14.38 10.29 21.85
CA CYS A 107 15.09 11.14 20.91
C CYS A 107 14.10 12.18 20.36
N HIS A 108 14.34 13.47 20.62
CA HIS A 108 13.64 14.53 19.87
C HIS A 108 14.23 14.70 18.45
N GLN A 109 15.45 14.20 18.23
CA GLN A 109 16.04 14.08 16.91
C GLN A 109 15.63 12.76 16.29
N GLN A 110 14.57 12.84 15.50
CA GLN A 110 14.22 11.84 14.51
C GLN A 110 15.48 11.61 13.63
N PRO A 111 16.02 10.38 13.52
CA PRO A 111 17.02 10.11 12.49
C PRO A 111 16.40 10.53 11.15
N PRO A 112 17.13 11.28 10.30
CA PRO A 112 16.57 11.88 9.11
C PRO A 112 15.86 10.79 8.31
N PRO A 113 14.58 10.99 7.94
CA PRO A 113 13.81 9.95 7.27
C PRO A 113 14.57 9.55 6.01
N ALA A 114 14.83 8.24 5.90
CA ALA A 114 15.38 7.66 4.69
C ALA A 114 14.57 8.16 3.49
N ALA A 115 15.28 8.67 2.48
CA ALA A 115 14.70 9.48 1.44
C ALA A 115 13.52 8.78 0.72
N LYS A 116 12.38 9.48 0.73
CA LYS A 116 11.22 9.38 -0.17
C LYS A 116 10.37 8.10 -0.09
N THR A 117 9.15 8.28 0.40
CA THR A 117 7.95 7.94 -0.41
C THR A 117 6.89 9.01 -0.16
N LYS A 118 6.52 9.76 -1.20
CA LYS A 118 5.33 10.63 -1.19
C LYS A 118 4.10 9.71 -1.15
N GLN A 119 3.74 9.23 0.03
CA GLN A 119 2.42 8.65 0.28
C GLN A 119 1.59 9.64 1.09
N PRO A 120 0.30 9.80 0.78
CA PRO A 120 -0.54 10.76 1.47
C PRO A 120 -0.60 10.36 2.93
N SER A 121 -0.38 11.34 3.81
CA SER A 121 -0.40 11.19 5.25
C SER A 121 -1.74 10.63 5.73
N ALA A 122 -1.82 9.32 5.91
CA ALA A 122 -2.73 8.73 6.87
C ALA A 122 -2.17 9.08 8.25
N ALA A 123 -2.54 10.25 8.79
CA ALA A 123 -2.10 10.78 10.08
C ALA A 123 -2.70 9.99 11.27
N VAL A 124 -2.57 8.67 11.21
CA VAL A 124 -3.07 7.73 12.21
C VAL A 124 -1.92 7.23 13.09
N LEU A 125 -0.67 7.18 12.61
CA LEU A 125 0.47 6.62 13.36
C LEU A 125 1.42 7.72 13.84
N VAL A 126 1.57 7.88 15.15
CA VAL A 126 2.58 8.73 15.79
C VAL A 126 3.75 7.86 16.23
N ARG A 127 4.94 8.13 15.72
CA ARG A 127 6.15 7.36 16.02
C ARG A 127 7.04 8.17 16.95
N VAL A 128 7.34 7.63 18.12
CA VAL A 128 8.28 8.24 19.07
C VAL A 128 9.59 7.47 19.04
N PRO A 129 10.67 8.04 18.49
CA PRO A 129 11.95 7.35 18.44
C PRO A 129 12.58 7.28 19.82
N VAL A 130 13.10 6.10 20.16
CA VAL A 130 13.73 5.80 21.45
C VAL A 130 15.06 5.11 21.22
N VAL A 131 16.04 5.47 22.05
CA VAL A 131 17.32 4.78 22.13
C VAL A 131 17.46 4.20 23.53
N ILE A 132 17.65 2.88 23.58
CA ILE A 132 17.84 2.11 24.80
C ILE A 132 19.24 1.53 24.77
N GLN A 133 20.06 1.87 25.76
CA GLN A 133 21.40 1.32 25.92
C GLN A 133 21.43 0.46 27.18
N LEU A 134 21.74 -0.82 26.98
CA LEU A 134 21.76 -1.85 28.01
C LEU A 134 23.16 -2.45 28.10
N SER A 135 23.57 -2.91 29.27
CA SER A 135 24.75 -3.75 29.47
C SER A 135 24.40 -4.98 30.29
N GLY A 136 24.95 -6.12 29.90
CA GLY A 136 24.77 -7.38 30.60
C GLY A 136 25.17 -8.56 29.74
N ARG A 137 24.85 -9.77 30.19
CA ARG A 137 25.12 -10.99 29.42
C ARG A 137 24.21 -11.07 28.19
N PHE A 138 24.75 -11.57 27.08
CA PHE A 138 24.03 -11.66 25.80
C PHE A 138 22.66 -12.36 25.90
N HIS A 139 22.56 -13.49 26.61
CA HIS A 139 21.30 -14.22 26.75
C HIS A 139 20.22 -13.40 27.47
N ARG A 140 20.58 -12.63 28.52
CA ARG A 140 19.64 -11.76 29.25
C ARG A 140 19.12 -10.62 28.37
N ILE A 141 19.91 -10.18 27.40
CA ILE A 141 19.48 -9.17 26.43
C ILE A 141 18.49 -9.78 25.44
N ALA A 142 18.69 -11.03 25.03
CA ALA A 142 17.71 -11.75 24.21
C ALA A 142 16.38 -11.94 24.97
N ASP A 143 16.45 -12.32 26.25
CA ASP A 143 15.25 -12.45 27.11
C ASP A 143 14.51 -11.10 27.23
N PHE A 144 15.24 -10.02 27.51
CA PHE A 144 14.68 -8.66 27.56
C PHE A 144 13.99 -8.25 26.26
N LEU A 145 14.60 -8.56 25.10
CA LEU A 145 14.00 -8.26 23.80
C LEU A 145 12.71 -9.05 23.59
N GLY A 146 12.69 -10.33 23.96
CA GLY A 146 11.49 -11.17 23.88
C GLY A 146 10.35 -10.63 24.74
N ASP A 147 10.64 -10.27 25.99
CA ASP A 147 9.64 -9.71 26.92
C ASP A 147 9.17 -8.33 26.48
N SER A 148 10.07 -7.51 25.93
CA SER A 148 9.74 -6.16 25.44
C SER A 148 8.88 -6.20 24.18
N THR A 149 9.03 -7.20 23.30
CA THR A 149 8.18 -7.35 22.11
C THR A 149 6.82 -7.98 22.40
N ASN A 150 6.68 -8.67 23.54
CA ASN A 150 5.41 -9.25 24.00
C ASN A 150 4.54 -8.28 24.81
N ALA A 151 5.00 -7.05 25.02
CA ALA A 151 4.32 -6.06 25.82
C ALA A 151 3.05 -5.48 25.15
N HIS A 152 2.21 -4.81 25.93
CA HIS A 152 0.98 -4.16 25.47
C HIS A 152 1.21 -2.83 24.72
N PHE A 153 2.30 -2.70 23.97
CA PHE A 153 2.61 -1.56 23.10
C PHE A 153 3.42 -2.00 21.89
N ILE A 154 3.40 -1.20 20.82
CA ILE A 154 4.12 -1.52 19.59
C ILE A 154 5.53 -0.93 19.65
N PHE A 155 6.53 -1.80 19.86
CA PHE A 155 7.95 -1.43 19.78
C PHE A 155 8.56 -1.91 18.47
N GLN A 156 8.84 -0.98 17.57
CA GLN A 156 9.50 -1.27 16.29
C GLN A 156 11.00 -1.05 16.40
N ILE A 157 11.77 -2.14 16.51
CA ILE A 157 13.24 -2.09 16.46
C ILE A 157 13.69 -1.80 15.03
N LYS A 158 14.53 -0.78 14.85
CA LYS A 158 15.09 -0.39 13.54
C LYS A 158 16.54 -0.81 13.38
N LYS A 159 17.33 -0.66 14.44
CA LYS A 159 18.76 -0.97 14.45
C LYS A 159 19.15 -1.45 15.83
N LEU A 160 20.08 -2.39 15.88
CA LEU A 160 20.64 -2.91 17.10
C LEU A 160 22.16 -3.00 16.93
N ASP A 161 22.89 -2.24 17.74
CA ASP A 161 24.36 -2.24 17.76
C ASP A 161 24.83 -2.98 19.01
N ILE A 162 25.70 -3.98 18.83
CA ILE A 162 26.28 -4.80 19.92
C ILE A 162 27.78 -4.56 19.96
N ALA A 163 28.28 -4.20 21.14
CA ALA A 163 29.71 -4.08 21.41
C ALA A 163 30.07 -4.91 22.64
N SER A 164 31.31 -5.40 22.71
CA SER A 164 31.83 -6.02 23.93
C SER A 164 32.04 -4.95 25.00
N ASP A 165 31.63 -5.22 26.24
CA ASP A 165 31.95 -4.34 27.38
C ASP A 165 33.40 -4.62 27.80
N GLN A 166 34.33 -3.77 27.36
CA GLN A 166 35.77 -3.96 27.57
C GLN A 166 36.14 -4.01 29.07
N ASP A 167 35.37 -3.35 29.92
CA ASP A 167 35.63 -3.25 31.35
C ASP A 167 35.02 -4.43 32.15
N HIS A 168 34.05 -5.15 31.59
CA HIS A 168 33.24 -6.13 32.33
C HIS A 168 32.93 -7.40 31.52
N HIS A 169 33.94 -8.04 30.93
CA HIS A 169 33.76 -9.31 30.22
C HIS A 169 33.17 -10.39 31.16
N PRO A 170 32.12 -11.15 30.78
CA PRO A 170 31.58 -11.38 29.43
C PRO A 170 30.36 -10.52 29.07
N ASN A 171 30.19 -9.35 29.68
CA ASN A 171 29.07 -8.47 29.36
C ASN A 171 29.25 -7.84 27.97
N VAL A 172 28.12 -7.55 27.33
CA VAL A 172 28.03 -6.80 26.09
C VAL A 172 27.20 -5.54 26.34
N VAL A 173 27.55 -4.47 25.63
CA VAL A 173 26.77 -3.24 25.57
C VAL A 173 25.93 -3.28 24.30
N VAL A 174 24.62 -3.14 24.45
CA VAL A 174 23.68 -3.15 23.34
C VAL A 174 22.95 -1.82 23.27
N SER A 175 23.00 -1.18 22.12
CA SER A 175 22.27 0.04 21.79
C SER A 175 21.14 -0.32 20.82
N ILE A 176 19.91 -0.23 21.31
CA ILE A 176 18.69 -0.52 20.56
C ILE A 176 18.10 0.81 20.10
N TYR A 177 17.97 0.96 18.78
CA TYR A 177 17.32 2.10 18.15
C TYR A 177 15.98 1.64 17.60
N GLY A 178 14.89 2.26 18.03
CA GLY A 178 13.55 1.90 17.59
C GLY A 178 12.56 3.04 17.68
N ASP A 179 11.34 2.77 17.23
CA ASP A 179 10.19 3.64 17.43
C ASP A 179 9.20 2.92 18.35
N ILE A 180 8.69 3.64 19.35
CA ILE A 180 7.42 3.28 19.98
C ILE A 180 6.33 3.89 19.11
N VAL A 181 5.46 3.04 18.58
CA VAL A 181 4.41 3.45 17.64
C VAL A 181 3.10 3.57 18.40
N PHE A 182 2.63 4.81 18.49
CA PHE A 182 1.30 5.15 18.93
C PHE A 182 0.40 5.32 17.72
N ILE A 183 -0.89 5.13 17.94
CA ILE A 183 -1.89 5.37 16.92
C ILE A 183 -2.78 6.51 17.43
N ARG A 184 -2.67 7.68 16.81
CA ARG A 184 -3.45 8.87 17.17
C ARG A 184 -4.85 8.73 16.61
N GLU A 185 -5.85 8.75 17.49
CA GLU A 185 -7.24 8.88 17.07
C GLU A 185 -7.45 10.25 16.44
N MET A 186 -7.98 10.28 15.22
CA MET A 186 -8.53 11.52 14.65
C MET A 186 -9.85 11.77 15.36
N GLN A 187 -9.88 12.82 16.19
CA GLN A 187 -11.14 13.42 16.66
C GLN A 187 -11.84 14.14 15.51
#